data_AF-A0A1H7ES25-F1
#
_entry.id   AF-A0A1H7ES25-F1
#
_cell.length_a   1.000
_cell.length_b   1.000
_cell.length_c   1.000
_cell.angle_alpha   90.00
_cell.angle_beta   90.00
_cell.angle_gamma   90.00
#
_symmetry.space_group_name_H-M   'P 1'
#
loop_
_entity.id
_entity.type
_entity.pdbx_description
1 polymer ?
#
loop_
_entity_poly.entity_id
_entity_poly.type
_entity_poly.pdbx_seq_one_letter_code
_entity_poly.pdbx_strand_id
1 'polypeptide(L)'
;MNNSFARLIDGMNATLRSEVLSRLDDEFARGQVFGVINLLNTFKVRADWSAGFLLEQLAVQRIALDGVAALMQGRPEAASLPALPTGAMPAAVPIAELLAQRDSANRAIGDLLGWLDAQRAQLPAQVAADIEQLLRTAMRSELAIELKNSPRPLFAEMSSGSED
;
A
#
# COMPACT_ATOMS: atom_id res chain seq x y z
N MET A 1 19.20 3.24 23.23
CA MET A 1 18.43 2.00 22.95
C MET A 1 17.00 2.39 22.67
N ASN A 2 16.63 2.53 21.39
CA ASN A 2 15.26 2.85 21.00
C ASN A 2 14.55 1.50 20.77
N ASN A 3 13.59 1.11 21.62
CA ASN A 3 12.78 -0.07 21.32
C ASN A 3 11.95 0.27 20.08
N SER A 4 12.26 -0.35 18.94
CA SER A 4 11.42 -0.20 17.75
C SER A 4 10.05 -0.81 18.04
N PHE A 5 9.00 -0.18 17.53
CA PHE A 5 7.62 -0.64 17.67
C PHE A 5 7.47 -2.13 17.30
N ALA A 6 8.13 -2.56 16.22
CA ALA A 6 8.17 -3.97 15.80
C ALA A 6 8.69 -4.92 16.88
N ARG A 7 9.77 -4.55 17.58
CA ARG A 7 10.37 -5.35 18.65
C ARG A 7 9.47 -5.43 19.89
N LEU A 8 8.71 -4.37 20.16
CA LEU A 8 7.73 -4.36 21.25
C LEU A 8 6.57 -5.31 20.95
N ILE A 9 6.03 -5.30 19.74
CA ILE A 9 4.99 -6.24 19.33
C ILE A 9 5.49 -7.69 19.35
N ASP A 10 6.72 -7.95 18.90
CA ASP A 10 7.31 -9.29 18.96
C ASP A 10 7.43 -9.81 20.38
N GLY A 11 7.84 -8.94 21.33
CA GLY A 11 7.87 -9.30 22.75
C GLY A 11 6.49 -9.60 23.33
N MET A 12 5.46 -8.84 22.96
CA MET A 12 4.08 -9.08 23.38
C MET A 12 3.57 -10.42 22.84
N ASN A 13 3.78 -10.70 21.54
CA ASN A 13 3.37 -11.96 20.93
C ASN A 13 4.09 -13.16 21.55
N ALA A 14 5.40 -13.06 21.78
CA ALA A 14 6.17 -14.13 22.43
C ALA A 14 5.61 -14.44 23.84
N THR A 15 5.27 -13.40 24.61
CA THR A 15 4.67 -13.54 25.94
C THR A 15 3.28 -14.18 25.87
N LEU A 16 2.40 -13.72 24.97
CA LEU A 16 1.07 -14.30 24.80
C LEU A 16 1.15 -15.79 24.45
N ARG A 17 2.12 -16.19 23.63
CA ARG A 17 2.32 -17.59 23.23
C ARG A 17 2.89 -18.46 24.34
N SER A 18 3.99 -18.02 24.96
CA SER A 18 4.73 -18.84 25.93
C SER A 18 4.15 -18.83 27.34
N GLU A 19 3.53 -17.73 27.76
CA GLU A 19 3.10 -17.54 29.15
C GLU A 19 1.57 -17.55 29.33
N VAL A 20 0.81 -17.15 28.30
CA VAL A 20 -0.65 -17.07 28.39
C VAL A 20 -1.31 -18.30 27.76
N LEU A 21 -1.05 -18.58 26.48
CA LEU A 21 -1.64 -19.74 25.79
C LEU A 21 -1.27 -21.08 26.45
N SER A 22 -0.07 -21.20 27.01
CA SER A 22 0.38 -22.43 27.69
C SER A 22 -0.36 -22.72 29.01
N ARG A 23 -1.09 -21.74 29.55
CA ARG A 23 -1.81 -21.82 30.83
C ARG A 23 -3.33 -21.78 30.67
N LEU A 24 -3.82 -21.67 29.44
CA LEU A 24 -5.26 -21.66 29.13
C LEU A 24 -5.70 -23.03 28.62
N ASP A 25 -6.65 -23.62 29.33
CA ASP A 25 -7.27 -24.90 28.97
C ASP A 25 -8.58 -24.73 28.18
N ASP A 26 -9.20 -23.54 28.24
CA ASP A 26 -10.45 -23.23 27.53
C ASP A 26 -10.20 -22.85 26.07
N GLU A 27 -10.79 -23.61 25.14
CA GLU A 27 -10.63 -23.42 23.69
C GLU A 27 -11.10 -22.05 23.22
N PHE A 28 -12.20 -21.54 23.79
CA PHE A 28 -12.71 -20.22 23.46
C PHE A 28 -11.74 -19.10 23.88
N ALA A 29 -11.23 -19.14 25.12
CA ALA A 29 -10.24 -18.18 25.62
C ALA A 29 -8.93 -18.23 24.81
N ARG A 30 -8.49 -19.42 24.40
CA ARG A 30 -7.33 -19.58 23.51
C ARG A 30 -7.57 -18.94 22.15
N GLY A 31 -8.75 -19.15 21.56
CA GLY A 31 -9.17 -18.50 20.31
C GLY A 31 -9.16 -16.97 20.42
N GLN A 32 -9.60 -16.40 21.55
CA GLN A 32 -9.52 -14.95 21.80
C GLN A 32 -8.06 -14.46 21.85
N VAL A 33 -7.16 -15.20 22.48
CA VAL A 33 -5.73 -14.84 22.53
C VAL A 33 -5.10 -14.90 21.13
N PHE A 34 -5.44 -15.88 20.31
CA PHE A 34 -5.04 -15.88 18.89
C PHE A 34 -5.60 -14.67 18.13
N GLY A 35 -6.84 -14.26 18.42
CA GLY A 35 -7.41 -13.02 17.89
C GLY A 35 -6.60 -11.78 18.28
N VAL A 36 -6.14 -11.69 19.53
CA VAL A 36 -5.25 -10.61 20.00
C VAL A 36 -3.90 -10.65 19.29
N ILE A 37 -3.28 -11.82 19.14
CA ILE A 37 -2.02 -12.00 18.40
C ILE A 37 -2.19 -11.56 16.93
N ASN A 38 -3.31 -11.94 16.30
CA ASN A 38 -3.64 -11.52 14.94
C ASN A 38 -3.77 -9.99 14.82
N LEU A 39 -4.43 -9.36 15.81
CA LEU A 39 -4.56 -7.90 15.87
C LEU A 39 -3.20 -7.22 16.07
N LEU A 40 -2.36 -7.75 16.97
CA LEU A 40 -1.01 -7.25 17.21
C LEU A 40 -0.13 -7.38 15.98
N ASN A 41 -0.17 -8.52 15.27
CA ASN A 41 0.52 -8.70 13.99
C ASN A 41 0.01 -7.72 12.92
N THR A 42 -1.29 -7.47 12.90
CA THR A 42 -1.90 -6.47 12.02
C THR A 42 -1.40 -5.08 12.36
N PHE A 43 -1.33 -4.69 13.63
CA PHE A 43 -0.75 -3.42 14.06
C PHE A 43 0.75 -3.35 13.79
N LYS A 44 1.52 -4.42 13.97
CA LYS A 44 2.95 -4.48 13.65
C LYS A 44 3.21 -4.05 12.20
N VAL A 45 2.38 -4.56 11.29
CA VAL A 45 2.49 -4.32 9.85
C VAL A 45 1.83 -2.99 9.44
N ARG A 46 0.77 -2.54 10.14
CA ARG A 46 0.01 -1.33 9.78
C ARG A 46 0.42 -0.06 10.51
N ALA A 47 0.84 -0.13 11.77
CA ALA A 47 1.28 1.03 12.53
C ALA A 47 2.64 1.54 12.04
N ASP A 48 3.36 0.68 11.33
CA ASP A 48 4.49 1.06 10.50
C ASP A 48 4.14 0.69 9.06
N TRP A 49 3.10 1.34 8.48
CA TRP A 49 3.08 1.56 7.03
C TRP A 49 4.40 2.25 6.70
N SER A 50 5.42 1.40 6.56
CA SER A 50 6.77 1.84 6.79
C SER A 50 7.06 2.88 5.74
N ALA A 51 7.94 3.83 6.06
CA ALA A 51 8.40 4.76 5.03
C ALA A 51 8.82 3.99 3.76
N GLY A 52 9.40 2.79 3.91
CA GLY A 52 9.68 1.86 2.80
C GLY A 52 8.44 1.47 1.98
N PHE A 53 7.38 0.99 2.61
CA PHE A 53 6.12 0.63 1.92
C PHE A 53 5.54 1.82 1.13
N LEU A 54 5.45 2.99 1.77
CA LEU A 54 4.93 4.19 1.11
C LEU A 54 5.84 4.67 -0.02
N LEU A 55 7.16 4.56 0.14
CA LEU A 55 8.14 4.89 -0.90
C LEU A 55 8.04 3.92 -2.09
N GLU A 56 7.77 2.62 -1.87
CA GLU A 56 7.51 1.66 -2.94
C GLU A 56 6.25 2.03 -3.73
N GLN A 57 5.14 2.38 -3.05
CA GLN A 57 3.91 2.84 -3.70
C GLN A 57 4.12 4.15 -4.49
N LEU A 58 4.79 5.12 -3.88
CA LEU A 58 5.09 6.40 -4.52
C LEU A 58 5.98 6.23 -5.75
N ALA A 59 6.96 5.32 -5.71
CA ALA A 59 7.85 5.07 -6.85
C ALA A 59 7.07 4.54 -8.06
N VAL A 60 6.16 3.58 -7.88
CA VAL A 60 5.37 3.02 -8.99
C VAL A 60 4.36 4.03 -9.54
N GLN A 61 3.75 4.84 -8.68
CA GLN A 61 2.88 5.95 -9.08
C GLN A 61 3.65 6.98 -9.89
N ARG A 62 4.86 7.32 -9.44
CA ARG A 62 5.70 8.32 -10.09
C ARG A 62 6.14 7.89 -11.48
N ILE A 63 6.51 6.62 -11.66
CA ILE A 63 6.85 6.06 -12.97
C ILE A 63 5.69 6.24 -13.96
N ALA A 64 4.45 5.94 -13.54
CA ALA A 64 3.30 6.11 -14.43
C ALA A 64 3.01 7.58 -14.73
N LEU A 65 3.00 8.45 -13.71
CA LEU A 65 2.71 9.87 -13.87
C LEU A 65 3.76 10.58 -14.74
N ASP A 66 5.05 10.35 -14.48
CA ASP A 66 6.13 10.90 -15.28
C ASP A 66 6.14 10.31 -16.70
N GLY A 67 5.78 9.03 -16.86
CA GLY A 67 5.60 8.39 -18.16
C GLY A 67 4.48 9.03 -19.00
N VAL A 68 3.33 9.33 -18.38
CA VAL A 68 2.23 10.05 -19.03
C VAL A 68 2.65 11.47 -19.40
N ALA A 69 3.32 12.18 -18.49
CA ALA A 69 3.85 13.52 -18.76
C ALA A 69 4.80 13.52 -19.98
N ALA A 70 5.70 12.55 -20.06
CA ALA A 70 6.63 12.39 -21.17
C ALA A 70 5.91 12.06 -22.49
N LEU A 71 4.93 11.15 -22.47
CA LEU A 71 4.14 10.80 -23.66
C LEU A 71 3.37 12.00 -24.21
N MET A 72 2.91 12.89 -23.33
CA MET A 72 2.12 14.07 -23.70
C MET A 72 2.98 15.29 -24.04
N GLN A 73 4.29 15.25 -23.81
CA GLN A 73 5.16 16.39 -24.06
C GLN A 73 5.10 16.85 -25.52
N GLY A 74 4.80 18.13 -25.74
CA GLY A 74 4.70 18.74 -27.07
C GLY A 74 3.45 18.38 -27.87
N ARG A 75 2.50 17.63 -27.27
CA ARG A 75 1.22 17.30 -27.90
C ARG A 75 0.17 18.38 -27.64
N PRO A 76 -0.70 18.71 -28.61
CA PRO A 76 -1.77 19.70 -28.39
C PRO A 76 -2.78 19.21 -27.33
N GLU A 77 -3.03 17.91 -27.24
CA GLU A 77 -3.95 17.32 -26.27
C GLU A 77 -3.44 17.46 -24.83
N ALA A 78 -2.16 17.77 -24.62
CA ALA A 78 -1.59 18.03 -23.30
C ALA A 78 -2.21 19.26 -22.62
N ALA A 79 -2.82 20.17 -23.40
CA ALA A 79 -3.48 21.36 -22.87
C ALA A 79 -4.69 21.04 -21.98
N SER A 80 -5.33 19.87 -22.17
CA SER A 80 -6.45 19.42 -21.34
C SER A 80 -6.05 18.39 -20.29
N LEU A 81 -4.76 18.05 -20.20
CA LEU A 81 -4.27 17.04 -19.27
C LEU A 81 -4.48 17.49 -17.82
N PRO A 82 -4.97 16.61 -16.92
CA PRO A 82 -5.03 16.90 -15.49
C PRO A 82 -3.68 17.32 -14.93
N ALA A 83 -3.70 18.17 -13.90
CA ALA A 83 -2.47 18.59 -13.23
C ALA A 83 -1.80 17.37 -12.56
N LEU A 84 -0.59 17.06 -13.03
CA LEU A 84 0.19 15.95 -12.48
C LEU A 84 1.02 16.44 -11.29
N PRO A 85 1.05 15.69 -10.16
CA PRO A 85 1.84 16.08 -9.02
C PRO A 85 3.33 16.08 -9.39
N THR A 86 3.97 17.23 -9.21
CA THR A 86 5.40 17.44 -9.48
C THR A 86 6.17 17.47 -8.17
N GLY A 87 7.37 16.89 -8.15
CA GLY A 87 8.23 16.87 -6.98
C GLY A 87 9.25 15.73 -7.01
N ALA A 88 10.45 15.99 -6.51
CA ALA A 88 11.45 14.94 -6.32
C ALA A 88 11.04 14.04 -5.15
N MET A 89 11.33 12.73 -5.25
CA MET A 89 11.20 11.82 -4.10
C MET A 89 12.08 12.35 -2.97
N PRO A 90 11.49 12.72 -1.83
CA PRO A 90 12.27 13.34 -0.78
C PRO A 90 13.00 12.27 0.05
N ALA A 91 14.25 12.52 0.42
CA ALA A 91 15.15 11.52 0.99
C ALA A 91 14.81 11.10 2.44
N ALA A 92 14.11 11.96 3.18
CA ALA A 92 13.60 11.68 4.52
C ALA A 92 12.40 12.58 4.80
N VAL A 93 11.21 11.99 4.85
CA VAL A 93 9.95 12.73 5.03
C VAL A 93 9.10 12.05 6.10
N PRO A 94 8.41 12.83 6.96
CA PRO A 94 7.46 12.29 7.91
C PRO A 94 6.43 11.38 7.23
N ILE A 95 6.03 10.29 7.88
CA ILE A 95 5.03 9.34 7.36
C ILE A 95 3.75 10.06 6.87
N ALA A 96 3.30 11.09 7.59
CA ALA A 96 2.13 11.89 7.25
C ALA A 96 2.25 12.60 5.89
N GLU A 97 3.45 13.06 5.53
CA GLU A 97 3.70 13.70 4.25
C GLU A 97 3.82 12.67 3.12
N LEU A 98 4.43 11.51 3.38
CA LEU A 98 4.44 10.39 2.41
C LEU A 98 3.02 9.92 2.08
N LEU A 99 2.15 9.83 3.10
CA LEU A 99 0.72 9.54 2.95
C LEU A 99 0.03 10.59 2.06
N ALA A 100 0.24 11.87 2.36
CA ALA A 100 -0.36 12.96 1.58
C ALA A 100 0.08 12.96 0.12
N GLN A 101 1.37 12.68 -0.14
CA GLN A 101 1.90 12.55 -1.50
C GLN A 101 1.27 11.36 -2.23
N ARG A 102 1.18 10.20 -1.57
CA ARG A 102 0.56 9.00 -2.15
C ARG A 102 -0.90 9.26 -2.49
N ASP A 103 -1.64 9.90 -1.60
CA ASP A 103 -3.06 10.23 -1.82
C ASP A 103 -3.22 11.22 -2.96
N SER A 104 -2.31 12.19 -3.09
CA SER A 104 -2.29 13.12 -4.21
C SER A 104 -2.00 12.42 -5.54
N ALA A 105 -1.06 11.49 -5.56
CA ALA A 105 -0.72 10.71 -6.74
C ALA A 105 -1.86 9.77 -7.15
N ASN A 106 -2.50 9.11 -6.19
CA ASN A 106 -3.68 8.27 -6.44
C ASN A 106 -4.86 9.07 -7.01
N ARG A 107 -5.11 10.28 -6.48
CA ARG A 107 -6.09 11.19 -7.07
C ARG A 107 -5.75 11.53 -8.52
N ALA A 108 -4.49 11.87 -8.80
CA ALA A 108 -4.05 12.20 -10.16
C ALA A 108 -4.18 11.02 -11.13
N ILE A 109 -3.90 9.79 -10.69
CA ILE A 109 -4.14 8.57 -11.49
C ILE A 109 -5.63 8.39 -11.79
N GLY A 110 -6.50 8.61 -10.79
CA GLY A 110 -7.96 8.58 -10.98
C GLY A 110 -8.44 9.63 -11.99
N ASP A 111 -7.96 10.87 -11.86
CA ASP A 111 -8.29 11.97 -12.78
C ASP A 111 -7.79 11.67 -14.21
N LEU A 112 -6.61 11.07 -14.34
CA LEU A 112 -6.06 10.64 -15.63
C LEU A 112 -6.88 9.53 -16.28
N LEU A 113 -7.39 8.57 -15.51
CA LEU A 113 -8.29 7.54 -16.04
C LEU A 113 -9.58 8.15 -16.58
N GLY A 114 -10.18 9.09 -15.84
CA GLY A 114 -11.37 9.82 -16.28
C GLY A 114 -11.10 10.67 -17.53
N TRP A 115 -9.96 11.37 -17.56
CA TRP A 115 -9.53 12.15 -18.73
C TRP A 115 -9.28 11.26 -19.95
N LEU A 116 -8.59 10.12 -19.78
CA LEU A 116 -8.28 9.19 -20.87
C LEU A 116 -9.57 8.64 -21.49
N ASP A 117 -10.56 8.30 -20.66
CA ASP A 117 -11.86 7.85 -21.15
C ASP A 117 -12.56 8.94 -21.98
N ALA A 118 -12.56 10.18 -21.48
CA ALA A 118 -13.15 11.33 -22.18
C ALA A 118 -12.42 11.72 -23.48
N GLN A 119 -11.09 11.55 -23.53
CA GLN A 119 -10.25 11.97 -24.67
C GLN A 119 -9.93 10.82 -25.64
N ARG A 120 -10.42 9.61 -25.40
CA ARG A 120 -10.03 8.39 -26.14
C ARG A 120 -10.24 8.51 -27.65
N ALA A 121 -11.29 9.22 -28.08
CA ALA A 121 -11.61 9.42 -29.48
C ALA A 121 -10.73 10.48 -30.17
N GLN A 122 -10.20 11.45 -29.40
CA GLN A 122 -9.35 12.52 -29.91
C GLN A 122 -7.86 12.14 -29.89
N LEU A 123 -7.46 11.22 -29.02
CA LEU A 123 -6.08 10.76 -28.93
C LEU A 123 -5.72 9.78 -30.06
N PRO A 124 -4.47 9.82 -30.56
CA PRO A 124 -3.96 8.73 -31.39
C PRO A 124 -4.07 7.39 -30.63
N ALA A 125 -4.60 6.36 -31.30
CA ALA A 125 -4.91 5.08 -30.66
C ALA A 125 -3.73 4.47 -29.88
N GLN A 126 -2.52 4.58 -30.43
CA GLN A 126 -1.31 4.10 -29.76
C GLN A 126 -1.01 4.88 -28.47
N VAL A 127 -1.18 6.20 -28.49
CA VAL A 127 -0.93 7.05 -27.30
C VAL A 127 -1.94 6.73 -26.20
N ALA A 128 -3.21 6.57 -26.57
CA ALA A 128 -4.24 6.17 -25.61
C ALA A 128 -3.93 4.79 -24.99
N ALA A 129 -3.48 3.83 -25.80
CA ALA A 129 -3.08 2.50 -25.33
C ALA A 129 -1.85 2.53 -24.41
N ASP A 130 -0.83 3.33 -24.75
CA ASP A 130 0.39 3.47 -23.96
C ASP A 130 0.10 4.12 -22.59
N ILE A 131 -0.75 5.15 -22.56
CA ILE A 131 -1.22 5.77 -21.32
C ILE A 131 -2.01 4.76 -20.48
N GLU A 132 -2.97 4.03 -21.09
CA GLU A 132 -3.74 3.01 -20.36
C GLU A 132 -2.80 1.95 -19.74
N GLN A 133 -1.80 1.52 -20.49
CA GLN A 133 -0.85 0.51 -20.04
C GLN A 133 0.01 1.00 -18.87
N LEU A 134 0.47 2.25 -18.88
CA LEU A 134 1.18 2.85 -17.75
C LEU A 134 0.32 2.87 -16.48
N LEU A 135 -0.92 3.35 -16.60
CA LEU A 135 -1.85 3.45 -15.46
C LEU A 135 -2.23 2.07 -14.92
N ARG A 136 -2.56 1.10 -15.78
CA ARG A 136 -2.82 -0.29 -15.37
C ARG A 136 -1.62 -0.92 -14.67
N THR A 137 -0.41 -0.65 -15.17
CA THR A 137 0.81 -1.22 -14.59
C THR A 137 1.07 -0.67 -13.19
N ALA A 138 0.88 0.64 -12.97
CA ALA A 138 0.95 1.23 -11.64
C ALA A 138 -0.06 0.60 -10.68
N MET A 139 -1.34 0.53 -11.06
CA MET A 139 -2.39 -0.05 -10.21
C MET A 139 -2.12 -1.52 -9.84
N ARG A 140 -1.65 -2.33 -10.80
CA ARG A 140 -1.28 -3.73 -10.54
C ARG A 140 -0.07 -3.84 -9.62
N SER A 141 0.89 -2.95 -9.77
CA SER A 141 2.10 -2.93 -8.94
C SER A 141 1.77 -2.51 -7.51
N GLU A 142 0.91 -1.50 -7.33
CA GLU A 142 0.41 -1.11 -6.00
C GLU A 142 -0.31 -2.28 -5.32
N LEU A 143 -1.20 -2.98 -6.02
CA LEU A 143 -1.87 -4.16 -5.47
C LEU A 143 -0.88 -5.25 -5.05
N ALA A 144 0.15 -5.49 -5.85
CA ALA A 144 1.19 -6.47 -5.50
C ALA A 144 1.98 -6.06 -4.25
N ILE A 145 2.30 -4.77 -4.12
CA ILE A 145 2.96 -4.21 -2.92
C ILE A 145 2.04 -4.37 -1.69
N GLU A 146 0.75 -4.07 -1.81
CA GLU A 146 -0.23 -4.23 -0.73
C GLU A 146 -0.40 -5.68 -0.28
N LEU A 147 -0.52 -6.62 -1.23
CA LEU A 147 -0.66 -8.04 -0.92
C LEU A 147 0.59 -8.60 -0.25
N LYS A 148 1.79 -8.21 -0.70
CA LYS A 148 3.06 -8.59 -0.08
C LYS A 148 3.16 -8.12 1.37
N ASN A 149 2.57 -6.96 1.68
CA ASN A 149 2.61 -6.34 3.00
C ASN A 149 1.32 -6.56 3.80
N SER A 150 0.48 -7.53 3.41
CA SER A 150 -0.71 -7.90 4.18
C SER A 150 -0.41 -9.14 5.03
N PRO A 151 -0.64 -9.11 6.36
CA PRO A 151 -0.43 -10.29 7.19
C PRO A 151 -1.40 -11.40 6.81
N ARG A 152 -0.94 -12.65 6.83
CA ARG A 152 -1.80 -13.82 6.65
C ARG A 152 -2.80 -13.87 7.81
N PRO A 153 -4.12 -13.91 7.54
CA PRO A 153 -5.11 -14.02 8.59
C PRO A 153 -4.98 -15.36 9.34
N LEU A 154 -5.01 -15.32 10.67
CA LEU A 154 -4.96 -16.51 11.54
C LEU A 154 -6.35 -17.13 11.78
N PHE A 155 -7.19 -17.22 10.73
CA PHE A 155 -8.59 -17.64 10.90
C PHE A 155 -8.73 -19.09 11.39
N ALA A 156 -7.83 -19.99 10.99
CA ALA A 156 -7.86 -21.40 11.39
C ALA A 156 -7.52 -21.55 12.87
N GLU A 157 -6.48 -20.83 13.32
CA GLU A 157 -6.00 -20.81 14.69
C GLU A 157 -6.99 -20.12 15.63
N MET A 158 -7.64 -19.04 15.16
CA MET A 158 -8.72 -18.38 15.88
C MET A 158 -9.95 -19.28 16.07
N SER A 159 -10.24 -20.15 15.10
CA SER A 159 -11.40 -21.05 15.15
C SER A 159 -11.14 -22.34 15.93
N SER A 160 -9.89 -22.79 16.02
CA SER A 160 -9.51 -24.08 16.64
C SER A 160 -8.84 -23.94 18.02
N GLY A 161 -8.33 -22.75 18.35
CA GLY A 161 -7.59 -22.55 19.60
C GLY A 161 -6.24 -23.30 19.64
N SER A 162 -5.73 -23.75 18.50
CA SER A 162 -4.43 -24.44 18.33
C SER A 162 -3.61 -23.80 17.21
N GLU A 163 -2.27 -23.89 17.29
CA GLU A 163 -1.41 -23.62 16.13
C GLU A 163 -1.43 -24.82 15.17
N ASP A 164 -1.46 -24.54 13.87
CA ASP A 164 -1.16 -25.53 12.81
C ASP A 164 0.33 -25.91 12.79
#